data_AF-A0A150VMK7-F1
#
_entry.id   AF-A0A150VMK7-F1
#
_cell.length_a   1.000
_cell.length_b   1.000
_cell.length_c   1.000
_cell.angle_alpha   90.00
_cell.angle_beta   90.00
_cell.angle_gamma   90.00
#
_symmetry.space_group_name_H-M   'P 1'
#
loop_
_entity.id
_entity.type
_entity.pdbx_description
1 polymer ?
#
loop_
_entity_poly.entity_id
_entity_poly.type
_entity_poly.pdbx_seq_one_letter_code
_entity_poly.pdbx_strand_id
1 'polypeptide(L)'
;MAFFVHAVVPGVTTEQYDKLNAALQQMPEIFDGCLAHACVSTDDGLEVFDMWETEQQMNAFVEKMMPVATEHGWPETGVAPRIMRVHNHWVPGAAG
;
A
#
# COMPACT_ATOMS: atom_id res chain seq x y z
N MET A 1 10.94 3.88 -14.34
CA MET A 1 10.95 2.41 -14.08
C MET A 1 10.20 2.24 -12.78
N ALA A 2 9.09 1.51 -12.77
CA ALA A 2 8.23 1.41 -11.58
C ALA A 2 8.43 0.07 -10.85
N PHE A 3 7.94 0.02 -9.61
CA PHE A 3 7.96 -1.15 -8.74
C PHE A 3 6.53 -1.54 -8.40
N PHE A 4 6.20 -2.82 -8.56
CA PHE A 4 4.91 -3.36 -8.17
C PHE A 4 5.08 -4.09 -6.84
N VAL A 5 4.24 -3.73 -5.88
CA VAL A 5 4.25 -4.21 -4.51
C VAL A 5 2.98 -5.00 -4.28
N HIS A 6 3.12 -6.19 -3.71
CA HIS A 6 2.01 -7.00 -3.24
C HIS A 6 2.22 -7.31 -1.77
N ALA A 7 1.33 -6.79 -0.92
CA ALA A 7 1.34 -7.00 0.52
C ALA A 7 0.11 -7.83 0.93
N VAL A 8 0.34 -8.85 1.75
CA VAL A 8 -0.74 -9.67 2.32
C VAL A 8 -0.88 -9.30 3.78
N VAL A 9 -2.11 -8.94 4.17
CA VAL A 9 -2.44 -8.43 5.49
C VAL A 9 -3.55 -9.27 6.12
N PRO A 10 -3.20 -10.46 6.68
CA PRO A 10 -4.18 -11.36 7.27
C PRO A 10 -4.84 -10.74 8.50
N GLY A 11 -6.12 -11.05 8.69
CA GLY A 11 -6.90 -10.67 9.88
C GLY A 11 -7.29 -9.19 9.96
N VAL A 12 -7.00 -8.38 8.94
CA VAL A 12 -7.45 -6.98 8.86
C VAL A 12 -8.76 -6.89 8.10
N THR A 13 -9.69 -6.09 8.60
CA THR A 13 -10.99 -5.84 7.96
C THR A 13 -10.96 -4.60 7.07
N THR A 14 -11.91 -4.48 6.15
CA THR A 14 -12.07 -3.27 5.32
C THR A 14 -12.33 -2.02 6.17
N GLU A 15 -13.04 -2.15 7.29
CA GLU A 15 -13.27 -1.02 8.21
C GLU A 15 -11.98 -0.56 8.92
N GLN A 16 -11.11 -1.49 9.30
CA GLN A 16 -9.78 -1.15 9.84
C GLN A 16 -8.90 -0.49 8.78
N TYR A 17 -9.03 -0.95 7.53
CA TYR A 17 -8.39 -0.33 6.38
C TYR A 17 -8.86 1.10 6.14
N ASP A 18 -10.17 1.33 6.10
CA ASP A 18 -10.72 2.66 5.85
C ASP A 18 -10.27 3.67 6.91
N LYS A 19 -10.20 3.25 8.18
CA LYS A 19 -9.68 4.09 9.27
C LYS A 19 -8.21 4.45 9.08
N LEU A 20 -7.36 3.46 8.79
CA LEU A 20 -5.94 3.71 8.53
C LEU A 20 -5.77 4.61 7.31
N ASN A 21 -6.41 4.28 6.20
CA ASN A 21 -6.31 5.05 4.96
C ASN A 21 -6.78 6.50 5.13
N ALA A 22 -7.88 6.72 5.87
CA ALA A 22 -8.34 8.08 6.19
C ALA A 22 -7.30 8.86 7.02
N ALA A 23 -6.62 8.22 7.97
CA ALA A 23 -5.55 8.84 8.75
C ALA A 23 -4.33 9.16 7.89
N LEU A 24 -3.91 8.24 7.03
CA LEU A 24 -2.79 8.43 6.10
C LEU A 24 -3.09 9.59 5.13
N GLN A 25 -4.30 9.70 4.59
CA GLN A 25 -4.67 10.80 3.68
C GLN A 25 -4.58 12.20 4.30
N GLN A 26 -4.52 12.33 5.63
CA GLN A 26 -4.27 13.60 6.31
C GLN A 26 -2.78 13.94 6.44
N MET A 27 -1.89 12.98 6.20
CA MET A 27 -0.45 13.18 6.27
C MET A 27 0.07 13.76 4.96
N PRO A 28 0.85 14.86 5.00
CA PRO A 28 1.42 15.44 3.79
C PRO A 28 2.38 14.46 3.12
N GLU A 29 2.27 14.35 1.79
CA GLU A 29 3.21 13.60 0.93
C GLU A 29 3.35 12.11 1.31
N ILE A 30 2.35 11.53 1.98
CA ILE A 30 2.42 10.12 2.40
C ILE A 30 2.47 9.17 1.19
N PHE A 31 1.78 9.51 0.11
CA PHE A 31 1.71 8.73 -1.14
C PHE A 31 2.62 9.28 -2.24
N ASP A 32 3.66 10.04 -1.89
CA ASP A 32 4.59 10.59 -2.89
C ASP A 32 5.22 9.47 -3.72
N GLY A 33 5.13 9.58 -5.06
CA GLY A 33 5.59 8.54 -5.99
C GLY A 33 4.71 7.29 -6.09
N CYS A 34 3.53 7.25 -5.45
CA CYS A 34 2.54 6.20 -5.66
C CYS A 34 1.76 6.45 -6.96
N LEU A 35 1.92 5.55 -7.92
CA LEU A 35 1.31 5.60 -9.25
C LEU A 35 -0.08 4.96 -9.28
N ALA A 36 -0.29 3.92 -8.47
CA ALA A 36 -1.56 3.24 -8.34
C ALA A 36 -1.61 2.49 -7.01
N HIS A 37 -2.80 2.39 -6.43
CA HIS A 37 -3.09 1.71 -5.18
C HIS A 37 -4.39 0.93 -5.32
N ALA A 38 -4.41 -0.33 -4.90
CA ALA A 38 -5.61 -1.13 -4.80
C ALA A 38 -5.59 -1.98 -3.54
N CYS A 39 -6.69 -1.98 -2.79
CA CYS A 39 -6.90 -2.85 -1.65
C CYS A 39 -8.04 -3.81 -1.97
N VAL A 40 -7.81 -5.10 -1.76
CA VAL A 40 -8.74 -6.19 -2.07
C VAL A 40 -9.03 -6.95 -0.78
N SER A 41 -10.32 -7.17 -0.48
CA SER A 41 -10.73 -8.06 0.60
C SER A 41 -10.65 -9.53 0.17
N THR A 42 -10.13 -10.37 1.03
CA THR A 42 -10.08 -11.83 0.88
C THR A 42 -10.74 -12.51 2.08
N ASP A 43 -10.91 -13.84 2.02
CA ASP A 43 -11.45 -14.61 3.14
C ASP A 43 -10.54 -14.56 4.39
N ASP A 44 -9.24 -14.33 4.19
CA ASP A 44 -8.22 -14.33 5.24
C ASP A 44 -7.82 -12.92 5.73
N GLY A 45 -8.30 -11.85 5.09
CA GLY A 45 -7.96 -10.47 5.43
C GLY A 45 -7.95 -9.55 4.21
N LEU A 46 -6.84 -8.83 4.01
CA LEU A 46 -6.66 -7.93 2.87
C LEU A 46 -5.42 -8.27 2.06
N GLU A 47 -5.48 -7.96 0.77
CA GLU A 47 -4.31 -7.89 -0.11
C GLU A 47 -4.21 -6.48 -0.70
N VAL A 48 -3.03 -5.88 -0.58
CA VAL A 48 -2.75 -4.52 -1.06
C VAL A 48 -1.78 -4.60 -2.23
N PHE A 49 -2.08 -3.87 -3.29
CA PHE A 49 -1.33 -3.82 -4.53
C PHE A 49 -1.00 -2.38 -4.87
N ASP A 50 0.28 -2.05 -4.83
CA ASP A 50 0.74 -0.68 -5.06
C ASP A 50 1.77 -0.65 -6.18
N MET A 51 1.83 0.47 -6.89
CA MET A 51 2.85 0.73 -7.87
C MET A 51 3.58 2.03 -7.52
N TRP A 52 4.90 1.97 -7.43
CA TRP A 52 5.73 3.08 -6.99
C TRP A 52 6.75 3.47 -8.05
N GLU A 53 7.07 4.76 -8.14
CA GLU A 53 8.13 5.26 -9.03
C GLU A 53 9.52 4.80 -8.59
N THR A 54 9.77 4.71 -7.28
CA THR A 54 11.07 4.32 -6.71
C THR A 54 10.92 3.46 -5.46
N GLU A 55 11.92 2.60 -5.20
CA GLU A 55 12.00 1.84 -3.93
C GLU A 55 12.14 2.80 -2.72
N GLN A 56 12.81 3.95 -2.88
CA GLN A 56 12.97 4.93 -1.80
C GLN A 56 11.62 5.52 -1.35
N GLN A 57 10.75 5.88 -2.29
CA GLN A 57 9.40 6.39 -1.99
C GLN A 57 8.53 5.33 -1.31
N MET A 58 8.56 4.09 -1.81
CA MET A 58 7.89 2.96 -1.16
C MET A 58 8.38 2.75 0.28
N ASN A 59 9.69 2.76 0.51
CA ASN A 59 10.25 2.59 1.86
C ASN A 59 9.84 3.75 2.79
N ALA A 60 9.88 4.98 2.30
CA ALA A 60 9.44 6.15 3.07
C ALA A 60 7.95 6.07 3.43
N PHE A 61 7.10 5.55 2.55
CA PHE A 61 5.70 5.26 2.86
C PHE A 61 5.56 4.22 3.98
N VAL A 62 6.24 3.08 3.86
CA VAL A 62 6.20 2.01 4.88
C VAL A 62 6.66 2.52 6.24
N GLU A 63 7.78 3.25 6.29
CA GLU A 63 8.31 3.82 7.54
C GLU A 63 7.33 4.77 8.24
N LYS A 64 6.58 5.58 7.47
CA LYS A 64 5.58 6.50 8.01
C LYS A 64 4.25 5.83 8.34
N MET A 65 3.85 4.82 7.56
CA MET A 65 2.58 4.11 7.70
C MET A 65 2.59 3.16 8.91
N MET A 66 3.71 2.46 9.13
CA MET A 66 3.81 1.43 10.18
C MET A 66 3.41 1.94 11.59
N PRO A 67 3.90 3.09 12.08
CA PRO A 67 3.45 3.64 13.37
C PRO A 67 1.95 3.89 13.44
N VAL A 68 1.34 4.38 12.36
CA VAL A 68 -0.09 4.66 12.29
C VAL A 68 -0.89 3.35 12.29
N ALA A 69 -0.42 2.33 11.57
CA ALA A 69 -1.03 1.00 11.57
C ALA A 69 -1.00 0.36 12.98
N THR A 70 0.13 0.48 13.69
CA THR A 70 0.25 0.03 15.09
C THR A 70 -0.72 0.78 16.00
N GLU A 71 -0.85 2.11 15.88
CA GLU A 71 -1.82 2.89 16.66
C GLU A 71 -3.27 2.47 16.40
N HIS A 72 -3.59 2.08 15.16
CA HIS A 72 -4.90 1.60 14.76
C HIS A 72 -5.13 0.10 15.05
N GLY A 73 -4.18 -0.56 15.72
CA GLY A 73 -4.30 -1.95 16.17
C GLY A 73 -4.20 -2.98 15.06
N TRP A 74 -3.47 -2.68 13.98
CA TRP A 74 -3.19 -3.67 12.94
C TRP A 74 -2.26 -4.78 13.47
N PRO A 75 -2.50 -6.04 13.07
CA PRO A 75 -1.64 -7.15 13.47
C PRO A 75 -0.27 -7.03 12.82
N GLU A 76 0.78 -7.38 13.55
CA GLU A 76 2.07 -7.67 12.94
C GLU A 76 1.95 -8.95 12.12
N THR A 77 1.98 -8.84 10.80
CA THR A 77 1.72 -9.98 9.91
C THR A 77 2.96 -10.86 9.76
N GLY A 78 4.17 -10.32 9.99
CA GLY A 78 5.44 -11.00 9.75
C GLY A 78 5.69 -11.37 8.28
N VAL A 79 4.76 -11.02 7.38
CA VAL A 79 4.84 -11.32 5.95
C VAL A 79 5.47 -10.13 5.25
N ALA A 80 6.67 -10.32 4.71
CA ALA A 80 7.30 -9.30 3.89
C ALA A 80 6.52 -9.11 2.57
N PRO A 81 6.31 -7.87 2.11
CA PRO A 81 5.67 -7.62 0.83
C PRO A 81 6.55 -8.14 -0.32
N ARG A 82 5.93 -8.63 -1.38
CA ARG A 82 6.61 -9.02 -2.60
C ARG A 82 6.82 -7.79 -3.48
N ILE A 83 8.08 -7.46 -3.75
CA ILE A 83 8.47 -6.32 -4.58
C ILE A 83 8.97 -6.84 -5.92
N MET A 84 8.45 -6.28 -7.02
CA MET A 84 8.75 -6.71 -8.39
C MET A 84 9.02 -5.50 -9.28
N ARG A 85 9.99 -5.63 -10.20
CA ARG A 85 10.24 -4.58 -11.20
C ARG A 85 9.18 -4.62 -12.28
N VAL A 86 8.59 -3.46 -12.57
CA VAL A 86 7.60 -3.32 -13.64
C VAL A 86 8.31 -3.09 -14.96
N HIS A 87 8.07 -4.00 -15.91
CA HIS A 87 8.57 -3.84 -17.28
C HIS A 87 7.75 -2.82 -18.07
N ASN A 88 6.42 -2.84 -17.93
CA ASN A 88 5.50 -1.92 -18.58
C ASN A 88 4.22 -1.76 -17.75
N HIS A 89 3.62 -0.56 -17.74
CA HIS A 89 2.33 -0.26 -17.10
C HIS A 89 1.61 0.83 -17.87
N TRP A 90 0.28 0.74 -17.95
CA TRP A 90 -0.60 1.73 -18.55
C TRP A 90 -2.02 1.50 -18.06
N VAL A 91 -2.83 2.56 -18.01
CA VAL A 91 -4.26 2.46 -17.67
C VAL A 91 -5.07 2.77 -18.94
N PRO A 92 -5.86 1.81 -19.45
CA PRO A 92 -6.72 2.07 -20.61
C PRO A 92 -7.64 3.27 -20.36
N GLY A 93 -7.66 4.24 -21.27
CA GLY A 93 -8.55 5.40 -21.20
C GLY A 93 -8.09 6.53 -20.27
N ALA A 94 -6.97 6.40 -19.57
CA ALA A 94 -6.31 7.54 -18.92
C ALA A 94 -5.56 8.34 -20.00
N ALA A 95 -5.84 9.65 -20.12
CA ALA A 95 -4.97 10.54 -20.87
C ALA A 95 -3.64 10.65 -20.10
N GLY A 96 -2.54 10.31 -20.78
CA GLY A 96 -1.20 10.37 -20.20
C GLY A 96 -0.72 11.80 -19.95
#